data_AF-A0A396QF82-F1
#
_entry.id   AF-A0A396QF82-F1
#
_cell.length_a   1.000
_cell.length_b   1.000
_cell.length_c   1.000
_cell.angle_alpha   90.00
_cell.angle_beta   90.00
_cell.angle_gamma   90.00
#
_symmetry.space_group_name_H-M   'P 1'
#
loop_
_entity.id
_entity.type
_entity.pdbx_description
1 polymer ?
#
loop_
_entity_poly.entity_id
_entity_poly.type
_entity_poly.pdbx_seq_one_letter_code
_entity_poly.pdbx_strand_id
1 'polypeptide(L)'
;MALILVDVDTFKSVNDTYGHATGDEILKKVADTLQKAFRSIDYVCRIGGNEFAIVMVEMTSDLNYTIEDKIAAANERLASGADARYMGHKSMDDNR
;
A
#
# COMPACT_ATOMS: atom_id res chain seq x y z
N MET A 1 3.89 21.09 -7.98
CA MET A 1 4.44 20.04 -7.09
C MET A 1 3.34 19.63 -6.14
N ALA A 2 3.21 18.33 -5.83
CA ALA A 2 2.32 17.83 -4.78
C ALA A 2 3.07 16.86 -3.86
N LEU A 3 2.57 16.76 -2.63
CA LEU A 3 3.00 15.78 -1.64
C LEU A 3 1.78 14.96 -1.24
N ILE A 4 1.94 13.64 -1.25
CA ILE A 4 0.93 12.70 -0.78
C ILE A 4 1.53 11.92 0.39
N LEU A 5 0.77 11.81 1.47
CA LEU A 5 1.09 10.96 2.60
C LEU A 5 0.14 9.77 2.58
N VAL A 6 0.70 8.57 2.69
CA VAL A 6 -0.01 7.31 2.68
C VAL A 6 0.26 6.60 4.00
N ASP A 7 -0.80 6.28 4.73
CA ASP A 7 -0.76 5.38 5.87
C ASP A 7 -1.34 4.03 5.46
N VAL A 8 -0.58 2.95 5.68
CA VAL A 8 -1.10 1.59 5.49
C VAL A 8 -1.86 1.22 6.75
N ASP A 9 -3.16 1.54 6.75
CA ASP A 9 -4.07 1.25 7.86
C ASP A 9 -4.18 -0.28 8.09
N THR A 10 -4.56 -0.70 9.29
CA THR A 10 -4.58 -2.12 9.74
C THR A 10 -3.25 -2.88 9.82
N PHE A 11 -2.08 -2.23 9.63
CA PHE A 11 -0.78 -2.93 9.68
C PHE A 11 -0.51 -3.65 11.02
N LYS A 12 -0.91 -3.02 12.14
CA LYS A 12 -0.75 -3.61 13.48
C LYS A 12 -1.60 -4.87 13.64
N SER A 13 -2.87 -4.83 13.27
CA SER A 13 -3.78 -5.98 13.35
C SER A 13 -3.30 -7.16 12.51
N VAL A 14 -2.73 -6.89 11.33
CA VAL A 14 -2.16 -7.94 10.48
C VAL A 14 -0.90 -8.55 11.11
N ASN A 15 0.02 -7.74 11.65
CA ASN A 15 1.19 -8.26 12.34
C ASN A 15 0.82 -9.09 13.57
N ASP A 16 -0.18 -8.64 14.34
CA ASP A 16 -0.63 -9.33 15.55
C ASP A 16 -1.36 -10.65 15.21
N THR A 17 -1.98 -10.75 14.02
CA THR A 17 -2.74 -11.95 13.58
C THR A 17 -1.90 -12.94 12.78
N TYR A 18 -1.03 -12.45 11.89
CA TYR A 18 -0.31 -13.26 10.88
C TYR A 18 1.22 -13.16 11.01
N GLY A 19 1.72 -12.44 12.00
CA GLY A 19 3.15 -12.27 12.28
C GLY A 19 3.84 -11.22 11.39
N HIS A 20 4.98 -10.74 11.87
CA HIS A 20 5.76 -9.67 11.22
C HIS A 20 6.22 -9.99 9.79
N ALA A 21 6.51 -11.27 9.49
CA ALA A 21 6.89 -11.67 8.13
C ALA A 21 5.79 -11.37 7.10
N THR A 22 4.52 -11.52 7.49
CA THR A 22 3.37 -11.18 6.65
C THR A 22 3.26 -9.66 6.46
N GLY A 23 3.51 -8.89 7.51
CA GLY A 23 3.59 -7.43 7.42
C GLY A 23 4.68 -6.96 6.46
N ASP A 24 5.89 -7.51 6.52
CA ASP A 24 6.97 -7.15 5.60
C ASP A 24 6.59 -7.40 4.13
N GLU A 25 5.91 -8.50 3.84
CA GLU A 25 5.43 -8.81 2.48
C GLU A 25 4.36 -7.81 2.01
N ILE A 26 3.47 -7.35 2.90
CA ILE A 26 2.50 -6.31 2.60
C ILE A 26 3.21 -4.99 2.30
N LEU A 27 4.19 -4.59 3.11
CA LEU A 27 4.94 -3.34 2.89
C LEU A 27 5.69 -3.37 1.55
N LYS A 28 6.27 -4.51 1.17
CA LYS A 28 6.89 -4.70 -0.15
C LYS A 28 5.88 -4.55 -1.29
N LYS A 29 4.69 -5.15 -1.16
CA LYS A 29 3.61 -5.01 -2.15
C LYS A 29 3.11 -3.58 -2.27
N VAL A 30 2.96 -2.88 -1.15
CA VAL A 30 2.60 -1.45 -1.14
C VAL A 30 3.67 -0.64 -1.86
N ALA A 31 4.94 -0.81 -1.51
CA ALA A 31 6.04 -0.10 -2.16
C ALA A 31 6.11 -0.36 -3.68
N ASP A 32 5.92 -1.59 -4.12
CA ASP A 32 5.88 -1.96 -5.55
C ASP A 32 4.67 -1.34 -6.26
N THR A 33 3.50 -1.37 -5.62
CA THR A 33 2.27 -0.80 -6.20
C THR A 33 2.38 0.71 -6.36
N LEU A 34 2.89 1.41 -5.34
CA LEU A 34 3.12 2.85 -5.40
C LEU A 34 4.16 3.19 -6.48
N GLN A 35 5.29 2.49 -6.54
CA GLN A 35 6.30 2.73 -7.59
C GLN A 35 5.76 2.52 -9.01
N LYS A 36 4.83 1.59 -9.21
CA LYS A 36 4.18 1.36 -10.51
C LYS A 36 3.07 2.36 -10.84
N ALA A 37 2.42 2.93 -9.82
CA ALA A 37 1.33 3.90 -9.99
C ALA A 37 1.83 5.32 -10.30
N PHE A 38 3.03 5.66 -9.81
CA PHE A 38 3.66 6.97 -10.00
C PHE A 38 4.75 6.93 -11.08
N ARG A 39 5.12 8.10 -11.61
CA ARG A 39 6.10 8.18 -12.71
C ARG A 39 7.50 8.00 -12.15
N SER A 40 8.45 7.62 -13.01
CA SER A 40 9.86 7.46 -12.62
C SER A 40 10.54 8.74 -12.11
N ILE A 41 9.99 9.91 -12.43
CA ILE A 41 10.46 11.21 -11.94
C ILE A 41 9.86 11.60 -10.59
N ASP A 42 8.76 10.93 -10.20
CA ASP A 42 8.13 11.14 -8.90
C ASP A 42 8.89 10.30 -7.84
N TYR A 43 8.98 10.82 -6.62
CA TYR A 43 9.70 10.14 -5.55
C TYR A 43 8.71 9.36 -4.68
N VAL A 44 8.96 8.08 -4.45
CA VAL A 44 8.22 7.24 -3.50
C VAL A 44 9.17 6.86 -2.36
N CYS A 45 8.87 7.29 -1.14
CA CYS A 45 9.73 7.12 0.02
C CYS A 45 8.94 6.46 1.15
N ARG A 46 9.56 5.49 1.86
CA ARG A 46 9.05 5.04 3.15
C ARG A 46 9.58 5.98 4.24
N ILE A 47 8.67 6.63 4.97
CA ILE A 47 9.01 7.63 5.97
C ILE A 47 8.88 7.11 7.41
N GLY A 48 8.18 5.99 7.59
CA GLY A 48 7.92 5.39 8.90
C GLY A 48 7.73 3.86 8.83
N GLY A 49 7.14 3.32 9.89
CA GLY A 49 6.89 1.87 10.00
C GLY A 49 5.96 1.37 8.90
N ASN A 50 4.80 1.99 8.74
CA ASN A 50 3.77 1.67 7.74
C ASN A 50 3.43 2.88 6.86
N GLU A 51 4.21 3.96 6.96
CA GLU A 51 3.94 5.24 6.33
C GLU A 51 4.84 5.47 5.11
N PHE A 52 4.23 5.98 4.04
CA PHE A 52 4.90 6.34 2.79
C PHE A 52 4.60 7.78 2.40
N ALA A 53 5.56 8.44 1.77
CA ALA A 53 5.42 9.75 1.17
C ALA A 53 5.70 9.68 -0.33
N ILE A 54 4.89 10.40 -1.11
CA ILE A 54 5.05 10.51 -2.55
C ILE A 54 5.19 11.98 -2.92
N VAL A 55 6.30 12.32 -3.56
CA VAL A 55 6.59 13.68 -4.03
C VAL A 55 6.44 13.72 -5.55
N MET A 56 5.40 14.39 -6.01
CA MET A 56 5.16 14.60 -7.44
C MET A 56 5.79 15.91 -7.88
N VAL A 57 6.80 15.81 -8.74
CA VAL A 57 7.52 16.95 -9.31
C VAL A 57 6.99 17.29 -10.70
N GLU A 58 7.28 18.50 -11.17
CA GLU A 58 6.91 18.93 -12.54
C GLU A 58 5.44 18.71 -12.90
N MET A 59 4.54 19.03 -11.96
CA MET A 59 3.10 18.98 -12.23
C MET A 59 2.68 20.18 -13.07
N THR A 60 2.00 19.92 -14.18
CA THR A 60 1.29 20.93 -14.98
C THR A 60 -0.14 21.11 -14.46
N SER A 61 -0.80 22.21 -14.83
CA SER A 61 -2.16 22.54 -14.35
C SER A 61 -3.21 21.45 -14.67
N ASP A 62 -3.00 20.66 -15.71
CA ASP A 62 -3.86 19.53 -16.10
C ASP A 62 -3.73 18.28 -15.21
N LEU A 63 -2.64 18.19 -14.41
CA LEU A 63 -2.28 16.98 -13.66
C LEU A 63 -2.92 16.89 -12.26
N ASN A 64 -3.60 17.95 -11.79
CA ASN A 64 -4.22 17.97 -10.47
C ASN A 64 -5.39 16.99 -10.34
N TYR A 65 -6.20 16.82 -11.39
CA TYR A 65 -7.30 15.85 -11.41
C TYR A 65 -6.83 14.39 -11.36
N THR A 66 -5.54 14.14 -11.63
CA THR A 66 -4.98 12.80 -11.73
C THR A 66 -4.57 12.22 -10.38
N ILE A 67 -4.43 13.04 -9.33
CA ILE A 67 -3.93 12.57 -8.02
C ILE A 67 -4.96 11.67 -7.34
N GLU A 68 -6.22 12.11 -7.28
CA GLU A 68 -7.30 11.32 -6.68
C GLU A 68 -7.53 10.00 -7.43
N ASP A 69 -7.50 10.03 -8.76
CA ASP A 69 -7.63 8.85 -9.61
C ASP A 69 -6.47 7.86 -9.40
N LYS A 70 -5.22 8.35 -9.33
CA LYS A 70 -4.04 7.52 -9.02
C LYS A 70 -4.14 6.84 -7.66
N ILE A 71 -4.63 7.55 -6.65
CA ILE A 71 -4.80 6.98 -5.31
C ILE A 71 -5.94 5.96 -5.29
N ALA A 72 -7.06 6.24 -5.95
CA ALA A 72 -8.15 5.29 -6.09
C ALA A 72 -7.70 3.99 -6.80
N ALA A 73 -6.96 4.12 -7.91
CA ALA A 73 -6.42 2.98 -8.64
C ALA A 73 -5.39 2.19 -7.83
N ALA A 74 -4.52 2.87 -7.05
CA ALA A 74 -3.58 2.21 -6.16
C ALA A 74 -4.32 1.41 -5.06
N ASN A 75 -5.33 2.01 -4.44
CA ASN A 75 -6.14 1.34 -3.42
C ASN A 75 -6.90 0.13 -3.98
N GLU A 76 -7.48 0.22 -5.18
CA GLU A 76 -8.16 -0.91 -5.83
C GLU A 76 -7.19 -2.06 -6.11
N ARG A 77 -5.96 -1.76 -6.55
CA ARG A 77 -4.91 -2.78 -6.78
C ARG A 77 -4.45 -3.44 -5.48
N LEU A 78 -4.36 -2.67 -4.40
CA LEU A 78 -4.00 -3.21 -3.08
C LEU A 78 -5.14 -4.04 -2.48
N ALA A 79 -6.39 -3.63 -2.67
CA ALA A 79 -7.57 -4.35 -2.21
C ALA A 79 -7.81 -5.65 -3.00
N SER A 80 -7.60 -5.63 -4.32
CA SER A 80 -7.67 -6.83 -5.17
C SER A 80 -6.47 -7.76 -5.00
N GLY A 81 -5.33 -7.23 -4.56
CA GLY A 81 -4.14 -7.97 -4.14
C GLY A 81 -4.20 -8.55 -2.72
N ALA A 82 -5.34 -8.40 -2.01
CA ALA A 82 -5.67 -9.14 -0.80
C ALA A 82 -5.81 -10.63 -1.17
N ASP A 83 -4.64 -11.24 -1.28
CA ASP A 83 -4.47 -12.57 -1.82
C ASP A 83 -5.27 -13.58 -0.99
N ALA A 84 -6.05 -14.41 -1.68
CA ALA A 84 -6.81 -15.52 -1.10
C ALA A 84 -5.93 -16.45 -0.23
N ARG A 85 -4.60 -16.39 -0.37
CA ARG A 85 -3.62 -17.06 0.50
C ARG A 85 -3.70 -16.69 1.98
N TYR A 86 -4.20 -15.50 2.35
CA TYR A 86 -4.30 -15.09 3.77
C TYR A 86 -5.67 -15.32 4.41
N MET A 87 -6.72 -15.55 3.61
CA MET A 87 -8.06 -15.93 4.09
C MET A 87 -8.19 -17.45 4.36
N GLY A 88 -7.17 -18.24 4.02
CA GLY A 88 -7.24 -19.72 3.98
C GLY A 88 -6.78 -20.48 5.23
N HIS A 89 -6.31 -19.82 6.29
CA HIS A 89 -5.79 -20.51 7.50
C HIS A 89 -6.69 -20.38 8.74
N LYS A 90 -8.02 -20.33 8.56
CA LYS A 90 -8.94 -20.69 9.64
C LYS A 90 -9.05 -22.22 9.67
N SER A 91 -7.96 -22.91 10.04
CA SER A 91 -8.03 -24.36 10.29
C SER A 91 -8.91 -24.57 11.50
N MET A 92 -9.94 -25.36 11.28
CA MET A 92 -10.83 -25.93 12.27
C MET A 92 -10.05 -26.96 13.09
N ASP A 93 -9.23 -26.54 14.04
CA ASP A 93 -8.52 -27.47 14.94
C ASP A 93 -8.43 -26.91 16.35
N ASP A 94 -9.58 -26.74 17.01
CA ASP A 94 -9.66 -26.72 18.47
C ASP A 94 -11.06 -27.17 18.90
N ASN A 95 -11.34 -28.46 18.71
CA ASN A 95 -12.36 -29.17 19.47
C ASN A 95 -11.99 -30.66 19.58
N ARG A 96 -11.05 -30.95 20.47
CA ARG A 96 -10.96 -32.22 21.20
C ARG A 96 -10.56 -31.95 22.64
#